data_AF-A0A899FNF2-F1
#
_entry.id   AF-A0A899FNF2-F1
#
_cell.length_a   1.000
_cell.length_b   1.000
_cell.length_c   1.000
_cell.angle_alpha   90.00
_cell.angle_beta   90.00
_cell.angle_gamma   90.00
#
_symmetry.space_group_name_H-M   'P 1'
#
loop_
_entity.id
_entity.type
_entity.pdbx_description
1 polymer ?
#
loop_
_entity_poly.entity_id
_entity_poly.type
_entity_poly.pdbx_seq_one_letter_code
_entity_poly.pdbx_strand_id
1 'polypeptide(L)'
;MPTLIIFEKGFSKMYNTNQTAFLSAIQILNLEQLYSEISMLNNSIKHLIRSNDELKIYTEEPWAEETIKENEQVILRQKKKIDIISEEIGKRNMKFLNSSLIPEKEKEIKN
;
A
#
# COMPACT_ATOMS: atom_id res chain seq x y z
N MET A 1 27.44 5.29 -6.02
CA MET A 1 27.04 6.11 -4.85
C MET A 1 25.71 5.59 -4.35
N PRO A 2 25.64 4.77 -3.29
CA PRO A 2 24.35 4.38 -2.71
C PRO A 2 23.85 5.50 -1.78
N THR A 3 22.62 5.94 -2.01
CA THR A 3 21.95 6.99 -1.23
C THR A 3 21.59 6.44 0.15
N LEU A 4 22.30 6.90 1.17
CA LEU A 4 22.04 6.65 2.59
C LEU A 4 20.74 7.36 2.99
N ILE A 5 19.65 6.62 3.18
CA ILE A 5 18.42 7.18 3.76
C ILE A 5 18.52 7.08 5.28
N ILE A 6 18.54 8.25 5.91
CA ILE A 6 18.69 8.49 7.35
C ILE A 6 17.51 7.90 8.11
N PHE A 7 17.79 7.05 9.10
CA PHE A 7 16.83 6.45 10.03
C PHE A 7 16.58 7.36 11.23
N GLU A 8 15.35 7.87 11.40
CA GLU A 8 14.93 8.57 12.61
C GLU A 8 14.12 7.67 13.55
N LYS A 9 14.62 7.57 14.79
CA LYS A 9 13.93 7.09 16.00
C LYS A 9 12.69 7.94 16.30
N GLY A 10 11.58 7.69 15.62
CA GLY A 10 10.31 8.38 15.87
C GLY A 10 9.07 7.54 15.61
N PHE A 11 9.26 6.30 15.19
CA PHE A 11 8.22 5.52 14.54
C PHE A 11 7.00 5.28 15.45
N SER A 12 7.16 5.02 16.76
CA SER A 12 6.07 4.47 17.61
C SER A 12 4.77 5.28 17.72
N LYS A 13 4.91 6.62 17.73
CA LYS A 13 3.80 7.55 17.98
C LYS A 13 3.25 8.18 16.69
N MET A 14 3.96 8.07 15.56
CA MET A 14 3.57 8.61 14.25
C MET A 14 2.64 7.68 13.43
N TYR A 15 2.53 6.40 13.77
CA TYR A 15 1.79 5.45 12.91
C TYR A 15 0.28 5.66 12.87
N ASN A 16 -0.30 6.22 13.94
CA ASN A 16 -1.75 6.40 14.03
C ASN A 16 -2.20 7.61 13.18
N THR A 17 -1.41 8.69 13.19
CA THR A 17 -1.65 9.89 12.38
C THR A 17 -1.46 9.64 10.88
N ASN A 18 -0.55 8.73 10.49
CA ASN A 18 -0.30 8.41 9.08
C ASN A 18 -1.40 7.52 8.47
N GLN A 19 -1.96 6.58 9.25
CA GLN A 19 -2.99 5.67 8.72
C GLN A 19 -4.30 6.40 8.38
N THR A 20 -4.76 7.32 9.22
CA THR A 20 -5.96 8.13 8.95
C THR A 20 -5.77 9.00 7.71
N ALA A 21 -4.62 9.68 7.60
CA ALA A 21 -4.30 10.49 6.42
C ALA A 21 -4.24 9.65 5.14
N PHE A 22 -3.67 8.45 5.21
CA PHE A 22 -3.60 7.52 4.08
C PHE A 22 -4.99 7.04 3.64
N LEU A 23 -5.86 6.70 4.60
CA LEU A 23 -7.24 6.30 4.30
C LEU A 23 -8.03 7.43 3.64
N SER A 24 -7.89 8.66 4.14
CA SER A 24 -8.51 9.83 3.52
C SER A 24 -7.97 10.09 2.11
N ALA A 25 -6.67 9.93 1.88
CA ALA A 25 -6.07 10.10 0.56
C ALA A 25 -6.61 9.08 -0.45
N ILE A 26 -6.70 7.81 -0.08
CA ILE A 26 -7.23 6.73 -0.93
C ILE A 26 -8.66 7.02 -1.41
N GLN A 27 -9.51 7.58 -0.55
CA GLN A 27 -10.89 7.92 -0.91
C GLN A 27 -10.99 8.97 -2.01
N ILE A 28 -9.96 9.82 -2.18
CA ILE A 28 -9.94 10.93 -3.15
C ILE A 28 -9.33 10.50 -4.49
N LEU A 29 -8.43 9.51 -4.48
CA LEU A 29 -7.77 9.01 -5.70
C LEU A 29 -8.77 8.34 -6.65
N ASN A 30 -8.54 8.41 -7.96
CA ASN A 30 -9.28 7.64 -8.96
C ASN A 30 -8.74 6.19 -9.11
N LEU A 31 -9.42 5.33 -9.86
CA LEU A 31 -9.02 3.92 -9.99
C LEU A 31 -7.62 3.73 -10.60
N GLU A 32 -7.27 4.51 -11.63
CA GLU A 32 -5.95 4.44 -12.27
C GLU A 32 -4.83 4.80 -11.27
N GLN A 33 -5.05 5.86 -10.49
CA GLN A 33 -4.13 6.28 -9.43
C GLN A 33 -3.97 5.19 -8.36
N LEU A 34 -5.05 4.52 -7.95
CA LEU A 34 -4.98 3.42 -6.98
C LEU A 34 -4.16 2.23 -7.51
N TYR A 35 -4.31 1.86 -8.79
CA TYR A 35 -3.48 0.82 -9.40
C TYR A 35 -2.02 1.24 -9.53
N SER A 36 -1.76 2.52 -9.86
CA SER A 36 -0.40 3.08 -9.88
C SER A 36 0.28 2.99 -8.51
N GLU A 37 -0.43 3.34 -7.44
CA GLU A 37 0.07 3.22 -6.07
C GLU A 37 0.39 1.77 -5.69
N ILE A 38 -0.44 0.81 -6.06
CA ILE A 38 -0.14 -0.63 -5.88
C ILE A 38 1.14 -1.01 -6.63
N SER A 39 1.33 -0.55 -7.87
CA SER A 39 2.53 -0.82 -8.67
C SER A 39 3.79 -0.25 -8.00
N MET A 40 3.71 0.99 -7.51
CA MET A 40 4.80 1.64 -6.80
C MET A 40 5.18 0.90 -5.51
N LEU A 41 4.20 0.51 -4.70
CA LEU A 41 4.42 -0.27 -3.48
C LEU A 41 5.06 -1.63 -3.78
N ASN A 42 4.59 -2.33 -4.82
CA ASN A 42 5.18 -3.60 -5.23
C ASN A 42 6.63 -3.46 -5.69
N ASN A 43 6.96 -2.40 -6.43
CA ASN A 43 8.34 -2.12 -6.82
C ASN A 43 9.22 -1.84 -5.60
N SER A 44 8.75 -1.03 -4.65
CA SER A 44 9.48 -0.78 -3.40
C SER A 44 9.72 -2.06 -2.60
N ILE A 45 8.70 -2.92 -2.45
CA ILE A 45 8.85 -4.24 -1.80
C ILE A 45 9.89 -5.10 -2.52
N LYS A 46 9.84 -5.16 -3.85
CA LYS A 46 10.81 -5.94 -4.65
C LYS A 46 12.25 -5.47 -4.41
N HIS A 47 12.46 -4.16 -4.34
CA HIS A 47 13.77 -3.59 -4.03
C HIS A 47 14.24 -3.92 -2.61
N LEU A 48 13.34 -3.87 -1.62
CA LEU A 48 13.66 -4.23 -0.23
C LEU A 48 14.02 -5.71 -0.08
N ILE A 49 13.26 -6.61 -0.73
CA ILE A 49 13.55 -8.05 -0.72
C ILE A 49 14.93 -8.31 -1.32
N ARG A 50 15.20 -7.72 -2.49
CA ARG A 50 16.50 -7.85 -3.15
C ARG A 50 17.64 -7.35 -2.26
N SER A 51 17.47 -6.18 -1.63
CA SER A 51 18.45 -5.63 -0.69
C SER A 51 18.71 -6.58 0.47
N ASN A 52 17.67 -7.17 1.05
CA ASN A 52 17.80 -8.14 2.13
C ASN A 52 18.54 -9.41 1.68
N ASP A 53 18.26 -9.91 0.47
CA ASP A 53 18.95 -11.07 -0.09
C ASP A 53 20.44 -10.77 -0.32
N GLU A 54 20.76 -9.58 -0.85
CA GLU A 54 22.14 -9.13 -1.02
C GLU A 54 22.87 -9.00 0.34
N LEU A 55 22.22 -8.42 1.36
CA LEU A 55 22.80 -8.32 2.71
C LEU A 55 23.11 -9.71 3.30
N LYS A 56 22.19 -10.68 3.15
CA LYS A 56 22.41 -12.06 3.62
C LYS A 56 23.58 -12.76 2.91
N ILE A 57 23.86 -12.41 1.66
CA ILE A 57 24.93 -13.02 0.86
C ILE A 57 26.29 -12.40 1.21
N TYR A 58 26.35 -11.09 1.40
CA TYR A 58 27.61 -10.36 1.44
C TYR A 58 28.11 -10.01 2.85
N THR A 59 27.31 -10.21 3.89
CA THR A 59 27.71 -9.86 5.27
C THR A 59 26.99 -10.71 6.32
N GLU A 60 27.73 -11.13 7.35
CA GLU A 60 27.20 -11.76 8.57
C GLU A 60 27.25 -10.81 9.77
N GLU A 61 27.54 -9.54 9.53
CA GLU A 61 27.70 -8.55 10.57
C GLU A 61 26.36 -8.29 11.30
N PRO A 62 26.36 -8.09 12.63
CA PRO A 62 25.14 -7.88 13.40
C PRO A 62 24.27 -6.71 12.91
N TRP A 63 24.88 -5.65 12.37
CA TRP A 63 24.15 -4.50 11.82
C TRP A 63 23.32 -4.86 10.58
N ALA A 64 23.74 -5.89 9.82
CA ALA A 64 23.01 -6.35 8.66
C ALA A 64 21.72 -7.07 9.06
N GLU A 65 21.76 -7.87 10.15
CA GLU A 65 20.57 -8.54 10.68
C GLU A 65 19.53 -7.51 11.18
N GLU A 66 19.98 -6.46 11.86
CA GLU A 66 19.11 -5.36 12.30
C GLU A 66 18.47 -4.65 11.09
N THR A 67 19.28 -4.33 10.08
CA THR A 67 18.80 -3.69 8.83
C THR A 67 17.77 -4.56 8.11
N ILE A 68 18.00 -5.87 8.03
CA ILE A 68 17.06 -6.82 7.41
C ILE A 68 15.73 -6.82 8.17
N LYS A 69 15.75 -6.88 9.51
CA LYS A 69 14.53 -6.85 10.34
C LYS A 69 13.75 -5.56 10.14
N GLU A 70 14.43 -4.42 10.05
CA GLU A 70 13.78 -3.14 9.79
C GLU A 70 13.13 -3.10 8.40
N ASN A 71 13.84 -3.57 7.37
CA ASN A 71 13.31 -3.69 6.01
C ASN A 71 12.10 -4.63 5.95
N GLU A 72 12.11 -5.74 6.70
CA GLU A 72 10.97 -6.66 6.80
C GLU A 72 9.74 -5.97 7.42
N GLN A 73 9.92 -5.13 8.45
CA GLN A 73 8.81 -4.33 8.99
C GLN A 73 8.27 -3.34 7.96
N VAL A 74 9.14 -2.71 7.15
CA VAL A 74 8.71 -1.81 6.07
C VAL A 74 7.91 -2.59 5.02
N ILE A 75 8.38 -3.77 4.61
CA ILE A 75 7.66 -4.65 3.67
C ILE A 75 6.27 -4.98 4.21
N LEU A 76 6.15 -5.39 5.48
CA LEU A 76 4.85 -5.71 6.09
C LEU A 76 3.89 -4.51 6.08
N ARG A 77 4.39 -3.31 6.39
CA ARG A 77 3.58 -2.08 6.33
C ARG A 77 3.12 -1.76 4.91
N GLN A 78 3.99 -1.93 3.92
CA GLN A 78 3.64 -1.69 2.52
C GLN A 78 2.63 -2.72 2.00
N LYS A 79 2.76 -4.00 2.37
CA LYS A 79 1.76 -5.03 2.06
C LYS A 79 0.39 -4.67 2.65
N LYS A 80 0.34 -4.25 3.91
CA LYS A 80 -0.91 -3.78 4.53
C LYS A 80 -1.54 -2.59 3.78
N LYS A 81 -0.73 -1.68 3.24
CA LYS A 81 -1.22 -0.57 2.40
C LYS A 81 -1.83 -1.09 1.09
N ILE A 82 -1.19 -2.06 0.44
CA ILE A 82 -1.72 -2.72 -0.77
C ILE A 82 -3.07 -3.38 -0.46
N ASP A 83 -3.20 -4.06 0.68
CA ASP A 83 -4.47 -4.71 1.07
C ASP A 83 -5.61 -3.68 1.20
N ILE A 84 -5.34 -2.54 1.87
CA ILE A 84 -6.32 -1.45 2.03
C ILE A 84 -6.72 -0.87 0.67
N ILE A 85 -5.76 -0.62 -0.22
CA ILE A 85 -6.05 -0.09 -1.57
C ILE A 85 -6.89 -1.11 -2.37
N SER A 86 -6.54 -2.39 -2.27
CA SER A 86 -7.24 -3.46 -2.97
C SER A 86 -8.69 -3.61 -2.50
N GLU A 87 -8.93 -3.48 -1.19
CA GLU A 87 -10.27 -3.47 -0.62
C GLU A 87 -11.10 -2.29 -1.16
N GLU A 88 -10.51 -1.09 -1.26
CA GLU A 88 -11.18 0.08 -1.81
C GLU A 88 -11.53 -0.09 -3.29
N ILE A 89 -10.60 -0.62 -4.11
CA ILE A 89 -10.87 -0.94 -5.52
C ILE A 89 -12.04 -1.93 -5.61
N GLY A 90 -12.04 -2.97 -4.78
CA GLY A 90 -13.13 -3.95 -4.70
C GLY A 90 -14.49 -3.31 -4.38
N LYS A 91 -14.53 -2.40 -3.38
CA LYS A 91 -15.74 -1.65 -3.01
C LYS A 91 -16.29 -0.84 -4.17
N ARG A 92 -15.42 -0.15 -4.92
CA ARG A 92 -15.80 0.67 -6.08
C ARG A 92 -16.34 -0.16 -7.23
N ASN A 93 -15.70 -1.29 -7.53
CA ASN A 93 -16.15 -2.21 -8.57
C ASN A 93 -17.54 -2.80 -8.23
N MET A 94 -17.76 -3.19 -6.98
CA MET A 94 -19.07 -3.68 -6.53
C MET A 94 -20.15 -2.60 -6.62
N LYS A 95 -19.84 -1.36 -6.23
CA LYS A 95 -20.78 -0.23 -6.37
C LYS A 95 -21.16 0.00 -7.84
N PHE A 96 -20.18 -0.05 -8.74
CA PHE A 96 -20.41 0.11 -10.18
C PHE A 96 -21.30 -1.01 -10.74
N LEU A 97 -21.03 -2.28 -10.38
CA LEU A 97 -21.84 -3.41 -10.81
C LEU A 97 -23.29 -3.29 -10.31
N ASN A 98 -23.48 -2.97 -9.03
CA ASN A 98 -24.81 -2.79 -8.45
C ASN A 98 -25.59 -1.64 -9.10
N SER A 99 -24.93 -0.52 -9.45
CA SER A 99 -25.59 0.55 -10.19
C SER A 99 -25.95 0.18 -11.64
N SER A 100 -25.21 -0.76 -12.23
CA SER A 100 -25.44 -1.24 -13.60
C SER A 100 -26.57 -2.28 -13.69
N LEU A 101 -26.96 -2.85 -12.56
CA LEU A 101 -27.98 -3.90 -12.45
C LEU A 101 -29.39 -3.36 -12.14
N ILE A 102 -29.58 -2.04 -11.99
CA ILE A 102 -30.93 -1.46 -11.84
C ILE A 102 -31.62 -1.52 -13.22
N PRO A 103 -32.64 -2.36 -13.42
CA PRO A 103 -33.38 -2.37 -14.67
C PRO A 103 -34.16 -1.07 -14.82
N GLU A 104 -34.20 -0.47 -16.01
CA GLU A 104 -34.96 0.75 -16.32
C GLU A 104 -36.49 0.68 -16.07
N LYS A 105 -37.01 -0.44 -15.54
CA LYS A 105 -38.45 -0.71 -15.40
C LYS A 105 -39.18 0.08 -14.31
N GLU A 106 -38.52 0.92 -13.52
CA GLU A 106 -39.20 1.76 -12.51
C GLU A 106 -39.45 3.22 -12.94
N LYS A 107 -39.14 3.61 -14.18
CA LYS A 107 -39.44 4.97 -14.68
C LYS A 107 -40.86 5.16 -15.24
N GLU A 108 -41.67 4.12 -15.38
CA GLU A 108 -42.98 4.20 -16.07
C GLU A 108 -44.24 4.14 -15.17
N ILE A 109 -44.16 4.01 -13.83
CA ILE A 109 -45.37 3.82 -12.99
C ILE A 109 -45.76 5.10 -12.22
N LYS A 110 -45.34 6.28 -12.67
CA LYS A 110 -45.82 7.56 -12.11
C LYS A 110 -46.10 8.59 -13.20
N ASN A 111 -47.19 8.38 -13.95
CA ASN A 111 -47.95 9.44 -14.61
C ASN A 111 -49.44 9.07 -14.55
#